data_AF-A0A2E7Q0F9-F1
#
_entry.id   AF-A0A2E7Q0F9-F1
#
_cell.length_a   1.000
_cell.length_b   1.000
_cell.length_c   1.000
_cell.angle_alpha   90.00
_cell.angle_beta   90.00
_cell.angle_gamma   90.00
#
_symmetry.space_group_name_H-M   'P 1'
#
loop_
_entity.id
_entity.type
_entity.pdbx_description
1 polymer ?
#
loop_
_entity_poly.entity_id
_entity_poly.type
_entity_poly.pdbx_seq_one_letter_code
_entity_poly.pdbx_strand_id
1 'polypeptide(L)'
;MAPKVLISDKLSDAAVQIFKDRGIEVDFQPDLGKDKDKLAEVIGNYDGLAIRSATKVTEKILAQADKLKVIGRAGIGTDNIDKDAASKKGVIVMNTPFGNMITTAEHAIAMMFAVARQIPEASSSTHAGKWEKSKFMGVELTGKTLGVIGAGNIGGIVCDRARGLKMKVVAYDPFLGEEKAQKMGVEKVELDELLSRADFITLHVPYTEQTANILSRENLAKTKPGVRIINCARGGLVDEEALAELLKSGHVAGAAFDVFAEEPAKENPLFGLPNVVCTPHLGAATTEAQENVALQVAEQMSDYLLTGAVTNALNMPSVTAEEAAVMGPWVKLAGHLGAFIGQMTDEPIKAINILYDGTVSTMNTDALNCSVVAGIIKRANPDVNMVSAPVVAREKGIQISTTNQDKSGVFDGYIKVTVVTDKRERSIAGTVFSDGKPRFIQIKGINIDAEIGA
;
A
#
# COMPACT_ATOMS: atom_id res chain seq x y z
N MET A 1 0.17 17.02 -26.00
CA MET A 1 -1.04 16.18 -26.14
C MET A 1 -1.58 15.95 -24.74
N ALA A 2 -2.90 15.90 -24.58
CA ALA A 2 -3.52 15.54 -23.31
C ALA A 2 -3.10 14.10 -22.91
N PRO A 3 -2.87 13.80 -21.64
CA PRO A 3 -2.65 12.43 -21.18
C PRO A 3 -3.86 11.55 -21.52
N LYS A 4 -3.61 10.27 -21.83
CA LYS A 4 -4.66 9.29 -22.11
C LYS A 4 -4.72 8.19 -21.04
N VAL A 5 -5.90 7.94 -20.49
CA VAL A 5 -6.14 6.93 -19.45
C VAL A 5 -7.06 5.82 -19.95
N LEU A 6 -6.64 4.57 -19.74
CA LEU A 6 -7.49 3.40 -19.91
C LEU A 6 -8.11 3.01 -18.56
N ILE A 7 -9.42 2.89 -18.52
CA ILE A 7 -10.13 2.26 -17.40
C ILE A 7 -10.58 0.88 -17.87
N SER A 8 -9.92 -0.17 -17.41
CA SER A 8 -10.06 -1.54 -17.95
C SER A 8 -10.95 -2.47 -17.10
N ASP A 9 -11.39 -1.97 -15.95
CA ASP A 9 -12.32 -2.65 -15.05
C ASP A 9 -13.60 -1.80 -14.87
N LYS A 10 -14.67 -2.43 -14.37
CA LYS A 10 -15.88 -1.70 -13.92
C LYS A 10 -15.53 -0.70 -12.83
N LEU A 11 -15.70 0.58 -13.12
CA LEU A 11 -15.49 1.69 -12.19
C LEU A 11 -16.71 2.63 -12.26
N SER A 12 -16.92 3.44 -11.22
CA SER A 12 -18.00 4.43 -11.23
C SER A 12 -17.81 5.43 -12.39
N ASP A 13 -18.91 5.82 -13.04
CA ASP A 13 -18.91 6.85 -14.09
C ASP A 13 -18.35 8.20 -13.57
N ALA A 14 -18.40 8.43 -12.26
CA ALA A 14 -17.79 9.60 -11.63
C ALA A 14 -16.26 9.69 -11.90
N ALA A 15 -15.55 8.56 -11.92
CA ALA A 15 -14.12 8.56 -12.25
C ALA A 15 -13.88 8.98 -13.72
N VAL A 16 -14.71 8.50 -14.65
CA VAL A 16 -14.65 8.90 -16.06
C VAL A 16 -14.86 10.41 -16.19
N GLN A 17 -15.84 10.95 -15.46
CA GLN A 17 -16.15 12.36 -15.49
C GLN A 17 -15.02 13.22 -14.92
N ILE A 18 -14.41 12.84 -13.80
CA ILE A 18 -13.26 13.55 -13.20
C ILE A 18 -12.12 13.67 -14.20
N PHE A 19 -11.71 12.57 -14.83
CA PHE A 19 -10.63 12.61 -15.81
C PHE A 19 -10.97 13.57 -16.97
N LYS A 20 -12.19 13.50 -17.51
CA LYS A 20 -12.63 14.39 -18.59
C LYS A 20 -12.64 15.86 -18.18
N ASP A 21 -13.18 16.18 -17.01
CA ASP A 21 -13.24 17.55 -16.47
C ASP A 21 -11.83 18.12 -16.22
N ARG A 22 -10.86 17.24 -15.96
CA ARG A 22 -9.44 17.56 -15.79
C ARG A 22 -8.67 17.63 -17.11
N GLY A 23 -9.35 17.46 -18.26
CA GLY A 23 -8.74 17.53 -19.59
C GLY A 23 -7.93 16.30 -19.98
N ILE A 24 -8.20 15.14 -19.37
CA ILE A 24 -7.57 13.85 -19.68
C ILE A 24 -8.49 13.06 -20.62
N GLU A 25 -7.90 12.48 -21.67
CA GLU A 25 -8.63 11.58 -22.57
C GLU A 25 -8.86 10.23 -21.88
N VAL A 26 -10.09 9.69 -21.97
CA VAL A 26 -10.47 8.45 -21.27
C VAL A 26 -11.07 7.44 -22.21
N ASP A 27 -10.51 6.24 -22.24
CA ASP A 27 -11.15 5.07 -22.83
C ASP A 27 -11.68 4.18 -21.70
N PHE A 28 -13.00 4.12 -21.55
CA PHE A 28 -13.67 3.25 -20.59
C PHE A 28 -14.03 1.91 -21.23
N GLN A 29 -13.28 0.86 -20.89
CA GLN A 29 -13.44 -0.49 -21.41
C GLN A 29 -13.52 -1.50 -20.25
N PRO A 30 -14.63 -1.54 -19.50
CA PRO A 30 -14.72 -2.19 -18.18
C PRO A 30 -14.56 -3.72 -18.17
N ASP A 31 -14.55 -4.35 -19.34
CA ASP A 31 -14.36 -5.78 -19.51
C ASP A 31 -13.01 -6.14 -20.16
N LEU A 32 -12.24 -5.15 -20.63
CA LEU A 32 -10.96 -5.38 -21.32
C LEU A 32 -9.94 -6.07 -20.39
N GLY A 33 -9.96 -5.75 -19.10
CA GLY A 33 -9.09 -6.33 -18.09
C GLY A 33 -9.10 -7.86 -18.00
N LYS A 34 -10.20 -8.49 -18.41
CA LYS A 34 -10.36 -9.95 -18.41
C LYS A 34 -9.63 -10.61 -19.58
N ASP A 35 -9.41 -9.87 -20.67
CA ASP A 35 -8.76 -10.34 -21.89
C ASP A 35 -7.31 -9.82 -21.93
N LYS A 36 -6.40 -10.61 -21.37
CA LYS A 36 -5.00 -10.21 -21.18
C LYS A 36 -4.29 -9.92 -22.50
N ASP A 37 -4.62 -10.64 -23.57
CA ASP A 37 -3.94 -10.47 -24.85
C ASP A 37 -4.40 -9.18 -25.53
N LYS A 38 -5.71 -8.89 -25.54
CA LYS A 38 -6.19 -7.58 -26.02
C LYS A 38 -5.70 -6.41 -25.18
N LEU A 39 -5.62 -6.56 -23.85
CA LEU A 39 -5.05 -5.53 -23.00
C LEU A 39 -3.59 -5.25 -23.39
N ALA A 40 -2.80 -6.30 -23.63
CA ALA A 40 -1.41 -6.18 -24.06
C ALA A 40 -1.26 -5.46 -25.42
N GLU A 41 -2.18 -5.68 -26.35
CA GLU A 41 -2.18 -5.03 -27.67
C GLU A 41 -2.38 -3.51 -27.59
N VAL A 42 -3.20 -3.04 -26.65
CA VAL A 42 -3.60 -1.62 -26.60
C VAL A 42 -2.85 -0.81 -25.54
N ILE A 43 -2.29 -1.45 -24.50
CA ILE A 43 -1.76 -0.74 -23.32
C ILE A 43 -0.64 0.25 -23.63
N GLY A 44 0.16 0.00 -24.66
CA GLY A 44 1.23 0.90 -25.11
C GLY A 44 0.76 2.29 -25.56
N ASN A 45 -0.55 2.48 -25.76
CA ASN A 45 -1.13 3.75 -26.20
C ASN A 45 -1.55 4.70 -25.06
N TYR A 46 -1.43 4.29 -23.80
CA TYR A 46 -1.96 5.03 -22.65
C TYR A 46 -0.86 5.53 -21.71
N ASP A 47 -1.07 6.71 -21.12
CA ASP A 47 -0.23 7.27 -20.07
C ASP A 47 -0.64 6.74 -18.67
N GLY A 48 -1.91 6.35 -18.50
CA GLY A 48 -2.42 5.82 -17.24
C GLY A 48 -3.34 4.63 -17.41
N LEU A 49 -3.33 3.73 -16.42
CA LEU A 49 -4.19 2.55 -16.34
C LEU A 49 -4.93 2.54 -15.01
N ALA A 50 -6.24 2.73 -15.02
CA ALA A 50 -7.10 2.58 -13.86
C ALA A 50 -7.75 1.19 -13.83
N ILE A 51 -7.61 0.50 -12.71
CA ILE A 51 -8.07 -0.90 -12.53
C ILE A 51 -8.76 -1.11 -11.19
N ARG A 52 -9.40 -2.27 -11.05
CA ARG A 52 -9.88 -2.83 -9.78
C ARG A 52 -9.24 -4.20 -9.57
N SER A 53 -10.03 -5.26 -9.44
CA SER A 53 -9.59 -6.62 -9.15
C SER A 53 -9.60 -7.55 -10.37
N ALA A 54 -10.25 -7.18 -11.47
CA ALA A 54 -10.38 -8.06 -12.62
C ALA A 54 -9.13 -8.05 -13.50
N THR A 55 -8.58 -6.86 -13.77
CA THR A 55 -7.32 -6.71 -14.50
C THR A 55 -6.14 -7.24 -13.68
N LYS A 56 -5.31 -8.11 -14.28
CA LYS A 56 -4.01 -8.52 -13.71
C LYS A 56 -2.87 -7.87 -14.49
N VAL A 57 -2.20 -6.92 -13.87
CA VAL A 57 -1.06 -6.21 -14.47
C VAL A 57 0.22 -6.99 -14.15
N THR A 58 0.60 -7.86 -15.09
CA THR A 58 1.79 -8.72 -14.98
C THR A 58 2.98 -8.11 -15.70
N GLU A 59 4.19 -8.64 -15.48
CA GLU A 59 5.38 -8.30 -16.26
C GLU A 59 5.14 -8.35 -17.78
N LYS A 60 4.39 -9.34 -18.29
CA LYS A 60 4.04 -9.46 -19.72
C LYS A 60 3.23 -8.25 -20.23
N ILE A 61 2.27 -7.77 -19.43
CA ILE A 61 1.46 -6.59 -19.79
C ILE A 61 2.33 -5.34 -19.73
N LEU A 62 3.11 -5.19 -18.66
CA LEU A 62 4.01 -4.06 -18.47
C LEU A 62 5.03 -3.99 -19.61
N ALA A 63 5.57 -5.10 -20.08
CA ALA A 63 6.51 -5.14 -21.21
C ALA A 63 5.98 -4.43 -22.47
N GLN A 64 4.66 -4.45 -22.73
CA GLN A 64 4.02 -3.79 -23.87
C GLN A 64 3.58 -2.33 -23.58
N ALA A 65 3.70 -1.88 -22.34
CA ALA A 65 3.18 -0.59 -21.87
C ALA A 65 4.18 0.57 -22.03
N ASP A 66 4.51 0.93 -23.28
CA ASP A 66 5.65 1.84 -23.58
C ASP A 66 5.45 3.30 -23.14
N LYS A 67 4.20 3.76 -23.06
CA LYS A 67 3.87 5.13 -22.62
C LYS A 67 3.38 5.22 -21.19
N LEU A 68 3.14 4.07 -20.54
CA LEU A 68 2.46 4.01 -19.26
C LEU A 68 3.31 4.64 -18.17
N LYS A 69 2.74 5.59 -17.43
CA LYS A 69 3.42 6.31 -16.33
C LYS A 69 2.83 5.96 -14.98
N VAL A 70 1.54 5.65 -14.91
CA VAL A 70 0.84 5.34 -13.66
C VAL A 70 -0.20 4.23 -13.81
N ILE A 71 -0.27 3.38 -12.80
CA ILE A 71 -1.35 2.43 -12.57
C ILE A 71 -2.05 2.83 -11.28
N GLY A 72 -3.33 3.17 -11.37
CA GLY A 72 -4.18 3.43 -10.21
C GLY A 72 -5.11 2.27 -9.95
N ARG A 73 -5.01 1.65 -8.78
CA ARG A 73 -5.98 0.64 -8.36
C ARG A 73 -7.04 1.27 -7.45
N ALA A 74 -8.30 1.22 -7.86
CA ALA A 74 -9.44 1.59 -7.04
C ALA A 74 -9.75 0.47 -6.02
N GLY A 75 -9.03 0.50 -4.90
CA GLY A 75 -9.10 -0.41 -3.76
C GLY A 75 -7.78 -0.45 -2.95
N ILE A 76 -7.79 -1.00 -1.74
CA ILE A 76 -6.59 -1.03 -0.85
C ILE A 76 -5.51 -2.02 -1.31
N GLY A 77 -5.86 -3.30 -1.50
CA GLY A 77 -4.91 -4.33 -1.93
C GLY A 77 -4.25 -3.98 -3.27
N THR A 78 -3.18 -4.63 -3.66
CA THR A 78 -2.57 -4.44 -5.00
C THR A 78 -2.01 -5.75 -5.53
N ASP A 79 -2.57 -6.86 -5.08
CA ASP A 79 -2.08 -8.22 -5.31
C ASP A 79 -2.18 -8.61 -6.80
N ASN A 80 -3.02 -7.90 -7.56
CA ASN A 80 -3.17 -8.05 -9.00
C ASN A 80 -2.21 -7.17 -9.83
N ILE A 81 -1.21 -6.53 -9.20
CA ILE A 81 -0.19 -5.72 -9.86
C ILE A 81 1.20 -6.24 -9.48
N ASP A 82 2.00 -6.56 -10.48
CA ASP A 82 3.43 -6.80 -10.32
C ASP A 82 4.15 -5.47 -10.06
N LYS A 83 4.29 -5.10 -8.79
CA LYS A 83 4.91 -3.85 -8.36
C LYS A 83 6.40 -3.80 -8.68
N ASP A 84 7.08 -4.94 -8.66
CA ASP A 84 8.52 -4.98 -8.95
C ASP A 84 8.77 -4.75 -10.43
N ALA A 85 8.02 -5.44 -11.31
CA ALA A 85 8.07 -5.18 -12.75
C ALA A 85 7.63 -3.75 -13.09
N ALA A 86 6.60 -3.21 -12.43
CA ALA A 86 6.16 -1.84 -12.61
C ALA A 86 7.27 -0.85 -12.24
N SER A 87 7.93 -1.08 -11.10
CA SER A 87 9.03 -0.25 -10.64
C SER A 87 10.22 -0.29 -11.59
N LYS A 88 10.59 -1.47 -12.11
CA LYS A 88 11.65 -1.64 -13.11
C LYS A 88 11.35 -0.87 -14.40
N LYS A 89 10.09 -0.87 -14.85
CA LYS A 89 9.64 -0.09 -16.01
C LYS A 89 9.42 1.40 -15.70
N GLY A 90 9.59 1.81 -14.45
CA GLY A 90 9.43 3.20 -14.03
C GLY A 90 7.97 3.66 -13.93
N VAL A 91 7.03 2.73 -13.82
CA VAL A 91 5.58 3.00 -13.71
C VAL A 91 5.19 3.13 -12.25
N ILE A 92 4.55 4.23 -11.88
CA ILE A 92 4.05 4.44 -10.51
C ILE A 92 2.83 3.54 -10.27
N VAL A 93 2.79 2.87 -9.12
CA VAL A 93 1.62 2.14 -8.67
C VAL A 93 0.97 2.88 -7.50
N MET A 94 -0.29 3.25 -7.64
CA MET A 94 -1.08 3.93 -6.62
C MET A 94 -2.28 3.07 -6.21
N ASN A 95 -2.71 3.20 -4.96
CA ASN A 95 -3.95 2.61 -4.47
C ASN A 95 -4.85 3.68 -3.81
N THR A 96 -6.00 3.27 -3.28
CA THR A 96 -6.94 4.18 -2.61
C THR A 96 -7.15 3.73 -1.16
N PRO A 97 -6.23 4.04 -0.25
CA PRO A 97 -6.18 3.43 1.08
C PRO A 97 -7.33 3.85 2.02
N PHE A 98 -8.07 4.89 1.65
CA PHE A 98 -9.12 5.48 2.48
C PHE A 98 -10.52 5.19 1.95
N GLY A 99 -10.68 4.99 0.64
CA GLY A 99 -12.01 4.92 0.01
C GLY A 99 -12.94 3.80 0.48
N ASN A 100 -12.42 2.72 1.08
CA ASN A 100 -13.22 1.59 1.57
C ASN A 100 -12.91 1.19 3.03
N MET A 101 -12.19 2.01 3.79
CA MET A 101 -11.79 1.65 5.17
C MET A 101 -12.99 1.50 6.10
N ILE A 102 -14.01 2.36 5.93
CA ILE A 102 -15.26 2.32 6.70
C ILE A 102 -16.03 1.04 6.39
N THR A 103 -16.32 0.82 5.11
CA THR A 103 -17.05 -0.34 4.61
C THR A 103 -16.41 -1.67 5.03
N THR A 104 -15.08 -1.77 4.93
CA THR A 104 -14.37 -3.02 5.29
C THR A 104 -14.49 -3.31 6.79
N ALA A 105 -14.37 -2.26 7.62
CA ALA A 105 -14.51 -2.41 9.06
C ALA A 105 -15.97 -2.69 9.47
N GLU A 106 -16.96 -2.11 8.80
CA GLU A 106 -18.37 -2.46 9.00
C GLU A 106 -18.65 -3.92 8.63
N HIS A 107 -18.09 -4.39 7.51
CA HIS A 107 -18.20 -5.79 7.09
C HIS A 107 -17.58 -6.73 8.13
N ALA A 108 -16.41 -6.41 8.69
CA ALA A 108 -15.80 -7.21 9.75
C ALA A 108 -16.68 -7.30 11.01
N ILE A 109 -17.30 -6.19 11.43
CA ILE A 109 -18.25 -6.18 12.55
C ILE A 109 -19.52 -6.98 12.20
N ALA A 110 -20.06 -6.84 10.99
CA ALA A 110 -21.21 -7.61 10.53
C ALA A 110 -20.93 -9.12 10.50
N MET A 111 -19.75 -9.52 10.00
CA MET A 111 -19.28 -10.90 9.99
C MET A 111 -19.10 -11.45 11.40
N MET A 112 -18.61 -10.64 12.35
CA MET A 112 -18.56 -11.01 13.77
C MET A 112 -19.95 -11.26 14.37
N PHE A 113 -20.95 -10.43 14.07
CA PHE A 113 -22.34 -10.69 14.48
C PHE A 113 -22.93 -11.93 13.81
N ALA A 114 -22.67 -12.12 12.52
CA ALA A 114 -23.17 -13.25 11.75
C ALA A 114 -22.73 -14.59 12.36
N VAL A 115 -21.45 -14.72 12.73
CA VAL A 115 -20.92 -15.93 13.40
C VAL A 115 -21.29 -16.02 14.88
N ALA A 116 -21.40 -14.89 15.59
CA ALA A 116 -21.83 -14.90 16.99
C ALA A 116 -23.27 -15.41 17.15
N ARG A 117 -24.12 -15.15 16.16
CA ARG A 117 -25.56 -15.41 16.21
C ARG A 117 -26.05 -16.44 15.19
N GLN A 118 -25.14 -17.08 14.45
CA GLN A 118 -25.44 -18.11 13.44
C GLN A 118 -26.44 -17.63 12.38
N ILE A 119 -26.38 -16.35 11.99
CA ILE A 119 -27.42 -15.67 11.21
C ILE A 119 -27.70 -16.36 9.86
N PRO A 120 -26.68 -16.71 9.04
CA PRO A 120 -26.94 -17.29 7.72
C PRO A 120 -27.65 -18.66 7.81
N GLU A 121 -27.23 -19.52 8.74
CA GLU A 121 -27.84 -20.84 8.92
C GLU A 121 -29.28 -20.74 9.46
N ALA A 122 -29.51 -19.86 10.44
CA ALA A 122 -30.84 -19.61 10.99
C ALA A 122 -31.80 -19.03 9.94
N SER A 123 -31.31 -18.10 9.12
CA SER A 123 -32.07 -17.53 7.99
C SER A 123 -32.46 -18.59 6.97
N SER A 124 -31.49 -19.41 6.53
CA SER A 124 -31.73 -20.50 5.59
C SER A 124 -32.76 -21.51 6.11
N SER A 125 -32.65 -21.93 7.38
CA SER A 125 -33.61 -22.83 8.03
C SER A 125 -35.03 -22.24 8.05
N THR A 126 -35.15 -20.94 8.37
CA THR A 126 -36.45 -20.24 8.43
C THR A 126 -37.07 -20.09 7.04
N HIS A 127 -36.27 -19.74 6.02
CA HIS A 127 -36.72 -19.70 4.63
C HIS A 127 -37.21 -21.07 4.13
N ALA A 128 -36.62 -22.16 4.62
CA ALA A 128 -37.09 -23.53 4.36
C ALA A 128 -38.37 -23.92 5.13
N GLY A 129 -39.01 -22.97 5.83
CA GLY A 129 -40.25 -23.18 6.58
C GLY A 129 -40.08 -23.88 7.92
N LYS A 130 -38.84 -24.06 8.40
CA LYS A 130 -38.57 -24.68 9.70
C LYS A 130 -38.59 -23.65 10.82
N TRP A 131 -38.88 -24.09 12.04
CA TRP A 131 -38.88 -23.24 13.24
C TRP A 131 -38.00 -23.84 14.35
N GLU A 132 -36.70 -23.86 14.11
CA GLU A 132 -35.70 -24.57 14.93
C GLU A 132 -35.12 -23.70 16.05
N LYS A 133 -35.96 -23.00 16.84
CA LYS A 133 -35.50 -22.05 17.87
C LYS A 133 -34.48 -22.64 18.84
N SER A 134 -34.63 -23.90 19.23
CA SER A 134 -33.73 -24.58 20.17
C SER A 134 -32.39 -25.02 19.56
N LYS A 135 -32.28 -25.06 18.22
CA LYS A 135 -31.05 -25.45 17.53
C LYS A 135 -29.99 -24.33 17.56
N PHE A 136 -30.43 -23.08 17.49
CA PHE A 136 -29.53 -21.93 17.39
C PHE A 136 -29.29 -21.30 18.77
N MET A 137 -28.05 -21.38 19.24
CA MET A 137 -27.62 -20.79 20.50
C MET A 137 -26.38 -19.93 20.26
N GLY A 138 -26.61 -18.63 20.11
CA GLY A 138 -25.55 -17.66 19.90
C GLY A 138 -24.84 -17.24 21.19
N VAL A 139 -23.89 -16.32 21.04
CA VAL A 139 -23.20 -15.66 22.16
C VAL A 139 -23.39 -14.15 22.10
N GLU A 140 -23.34 -13.52 23.27
CA GLU A 140 -23.30 -12.06 23.40
C GLU A 140 -21.86 -11.54 23.20
N LEU A 141 -21.72 -10.36 22.58
CA LEU A 141 -20.44 -9.66 22.40
C LEU A 141 -20.07 -8.77 23.60
N THR A 142 -21.06 -8.14 24.24
CA THR A 142 -20.89 -7.27 25.41
C THR A 142 -19.98 -7.92 26.46
N GLY A 143 -18.97 -7.18 26.93
CA GLY A 143 -18.06 -7.63 27.98
C GLY A 143 -17.04 -8.70 27.58
N LYS A 144 -17.15 -9.30 26.39
CA LYS A 144 -16.14 -10.21 25.82
C LYS A 144 -14.89 -9.44 25.40
N THR A 145 -13.78 -10.17 25.26
CA THR A 145 -12.52 -9.62 24.75
C THR A 145 -12.43 -9.83 23.24
N LEU A 146 -12.29 -8.73 22.49
CA LEU A 146 -11.89 -8.74 21.08
C LEU A 146 -10.37 -8.54 20.98
N GLY A 147 -9.70 -9.51 20.38
CA GLY A 147 -8.32 -9.39 19.91
C GLY A 147 -8.27 -8.86 18.49
N VAL A 148 -7.59 -7.73 18.28
CA VAL A 148 -7.41 -7.10 16.97
C VAL A 148 -5.96 -7.27 16.53
N ILE A 149 -5.72 -8.05 15.48
CA ILE A 149 -4.39 -8.22 14.87
C ILE A 149 -4.26 -7.18 13.76
N GLY A 150 -3.47 -6.13 14.00
CA GLY A 150 -3.33 -4.95 13.14
C GLY A 150 -4.29 -3.82 13.52
N ALA A 151 -3.75 -2.70 14.02
CA ALA A 151 -4.50 -1.52 14.46
C ALA A 151 -4.26 -0.31 13.54
N GLY A 152 -4.12 -0.59 12.23
CA GLY A 152 -4.05 0.42 11.16
C GLY A 152 -5.39 1.10 10.89
N ASN A 153 -5.57 1.65 9.68
CA ASN A 153 -6.77 2.42 9.33
C ASN A 153 -8.08 1.65 9.54
N ILE A 154 -8.17 0.40 9.07
CA ILE A 154 -9.39 -0.42 9.23
C ILE A 154 -9.50 -0.93 10.68
N GLY A 155 -8.42 -1.53 11.20
CA GLY A 155 -8.41 -2.11 12.55
C GLY A 155 -8.74 -1.08 13.63
N GLY A 156 -8.29 0.17 13.48
CA GLY A 156 -8.62 1.24 14.41
C GLY A 156 -10.11 1.58 14.46
N ILE A 157 -10.82 1.55 13.33
CA ILE A 157 -12.27 1.78 13.34
C ILE A 157 -13.02 0.54 13.84
N VAL A 158 -12.50 -0.67 13.61
CA VAL A 158 -13.03 -1.90 14.24
C VAL A 158 -12.91 -1.83 15.76
N CYS A 159 -11.76 -1.38 16.28
CA CYS A 159 -11.55 -1.13 17.70
C CYS A 159 -12.59 -0.17 18.27
N ASP A 160 -12.80 0.98 17.61
CA ASP A 160 -13.79 1.98 18.02
C ASP A 160 -15.21 1.40 18.09
N ARG A 161 -15.64 0.72 17.02
CA ARG A 161 -16.97 0.09 16.94
C ARG A 161 -17.16 -1.01 17.98
N ALA A 162 -16.14 -1.84 18.21
CA ALA A 162 -16.18 -2.89 19.23
C ALA A 162 -16.28 -2.31 20.67
N ARG A 163 -15.60 -1.19 20.95
CA ARG A 163 -15.76 -0.45 22.21
C ARG A 163 -17.18 0.14 22.34
N GLY A 164 -17.75 0.63 21.24
CA GLY A 164 -19.16 1.02 21.16
C GLY A 164 -20.12 -0.10 21.59
N LEU A 165 -19.82 -1.33 21.18
CA LEU A 165 -20.51 -2.57 21.58
C LEU A 165 -20.14 -3.06 23.00
N LYS A 166 -19.37 -2.26 23.75
CA LYS A 166 -18.93 -2.56 25.13
C LYS A 166 -18.09 -3.84 25.25
N MET A 167 -17.34 -4.18 24.19
CA MET A 167 -16.29 -5.20 24.27
C MET A 167 -15.04 -4.63 24.96
N LYS A 168 -14.23 -5.51 25.54
CA LYS A 168 -12.85 -5.19 25.92
C LYS A 168 -11.97 -5.39 24.68
N VAL A 169 -11.17 -4.40 24.30
CA VAL A 169 -10.38 -4.48 23.06
C VAL A 169 -8.89 -4.51 23.39
N VAL A 170 -8.23 -5.57 22.95
CA VAL A 170 -6.76 -5.72 22.99
C VAL A 170 -6.24 -5.77 21.56
N ALA A 171 -5.10 -5.16 21.28
CA ALA A 171 -4.56 -5.04 19.94
C ALA A 171 -3.09 -5.47 19.87
N TYR A 172 -2.76 -6.30 18.90
CA TYR A 172 -1.38 -6.61 18.53
C TYR A 172 -1.05 -5.89 17.22
N ASP A 173 -0.08 -4.98 17.28
CA ASP A 173 0.48 -4.29 16.13
C ASP A 173 1.89 -3.78 16.49
N PRO A 174 2.96 -4.34 15.87
CA PRO A 174 4.34 -3.93 16.16
C PRO A 174 4.59 -2.43 15.93
N PHE A 175 3.81 -1.80 15.05
CA PHE A 175 3.96 -0.39 14.66
C PHE A 175 3.03 0.55 15.43
N LEU A 176 2.19 0.02 16.33
CA LEU A 176 1.34 0.82 17.20
C LEU A 176 2.15 1.32 18.40
N GLY A 177 2.28 2.64 18.55
CA GLY A 177 2.83 3.25 19.77
C GLY A 177 1.83 3.25 20.93
N GLU A 178 2.33 3.18 22.17
CA GLU A 178 1.50 3.19 23.39
C GLU A 178 0.56 4.39 23.48
N GLU A 179 1.05 5.59 23.15
CA GLU A 179 0.25 6.81 23.17
C GLU A 179 -0.96 6.72 22.21
N LYS A 180 -0.75 6.14 21.02
CA LYS A 180 -1.83 5.95 20.04
C LYS A 180 -2.83 4.90 20.53
N ALA A 181 -2.36 3.81 21.13
CA ALA A 181 -3.24 2.78 21.73
C ALA A 181 -4.14 3.39 22.84
N GLN A 182 -3.55 4.19 23.73
CA GLN A 182 -4.28 4.90 24.79
C GLN A 182 -5.33 5.86 24.22
N LYS A 183 -4.97 6.65 23.19
CA LYS A 183 -5.92 7.55 22.50
C LYS A 183 -7.08 6.78 21.85
N MET A 184 -6.81 5.60 21.29
CA MET A 184 -7.83 4.69 20.76
C MET A 184 -8.66 4.00 21.85
N GLY A 185 -8.24 4.08 23.11
CA GLY A 185 -8.86 3.42 24.26
C GLY A 185 -8.77 1.89 24.18
N VAL A 186 -7.70 1.37 23.59
CA VAL A 186 -7.40 -0.06 23.49
C VAL A 186 -6.10 -0.38 24.22
N GLU A 187 -5.97 -1.62 24.66
CA GLU A 187 -4.75 -2.12 25.29
C GLU A 187 -3.84 -2.72 24.23
N LYS A 188 -2.62 -2.19 24.07
CA LYS A 188 -1.60 -2.82 23.23
C LYS A 188 -1.03 -4.03 23.98
N VAL A 189 -0.95 -5.17 23.30
CA VAL A 189 -0.41 -6.42 23.86
C VAL A 189 0.46 -7.13 22.82
N GLU A 190 1.26 -8.08 23.28
CA GLU A 190 1.96 -9.01 22.40
C GLU A 190 1.01 -10.10 21.86
N LEU A 191 1.41 -10.76 20.77
CA LEU A 191 0.54 -11.72 20.06
C LEU A 191 0.09 -12.87 20.98
N ASP A 192 1.00 -13.50 21.72
CA ASP A 192 0.66 -14.62 22.62
C ASP A 192 -0.32 -14.21 23.72
N GLU A 193 -0.22 -12.98 24.21
CA GLU A 193 -1.17 -12.43 25.19
C GLU A 193 -2.55 -12.19 24.56
N LEU A 194 -2.61 -11.68 23.33
CA LEU A 194 -3.87 -11.55 22.58
C LEU A 194 -4.56 -12.91 22.42
N LEU A 195 -3.82 -13.92 21.96
CA LEU A 195 -4.36 -15.27 21.66
C LEU A 195 -4.98 -15.90 22.92
N SER A 196 -4.28 -15.81 24.06
CA SER A 196 -4.73 -16.41 25.32
C SER A 196 -5.92 -15.69 25.99
N ARG A 197 -6.22 -14.44 25.61
CA ARG A 197 -7.26 -13.61 26.24
C ARG A 197 -8.53 -13.47 25.39
N ALA A 198 -8.40 -13.49 24.06
CA ALA A 198 -9.46 -13.12 23.13
C ALA A 198 -10.58 -14.17 23.03
N ASP A 199 -11.84 -13.71 23.11
CA ASP A 199 -13.03 -14.51 22.78
C ASP A 199 -13.37 -14.42 21.28
N PHE A 200 -12.99 -13.30 20.66
CA PHE A 200 -13.09 -13.05 19.23
C PHE A 200 -11.74 -12.52 18.75
N ILE A 201 -11.28 -12.98 17.58
CA ILE A 201 -10.07 -12.45 16.94
C ILE A 201 -10.43 -11.96 15.55
N THR A 202 -10.00 -10.76 15.19
CA THR A 202 -10.17 -10.18 13.86
C THR A 202 -8.83 -9.70 13.31
N LEU A 203 -8.59 -9.94 12.01
CA LEU A 203 -7.33 -9.59 11.34
C LEU A 203 -7.53 -8.37 10.44
N HIS A 204 -6.60 -7.43 10.49
CA HIS A 204 -6.54 -6.19 9.70
C HIS A 204 -5.11 -5.81 9.31
N VAL A 205 -4.30 -6.82 8.97
CA VAL A 205 -2.92 -6.68 8.48
C VAL A 205 -2.84 -6.94 6.97
N PRO A 206 -1.86 -6.33 6.27
CA PRO A 206 -1.55 -6.76 4.90
C PRO A 206 -0.99 -8.19 4.89
N TYR A 207 -1.03 -8.84 3.72
CA TYR A 207 -0.33 -10.10 3.50
C TYR A 207 1.14 -9.82 3.15
N THR A 208 2.04 -10.34 3.96
CA THR A 208 3.50 -10.30 3.78
C THR A 208 4.08 -11.63 4.25
N GLU A 209 5.37 -11.89 4.01
CA GLU A 209 6.04 -13.07 4.56
C GLU A 209 5.96 -13.14 6.10
N GLN A 210 5.91 -11.99 6.77
CA GLN A 210 5.84 -11.90 8.24
C GLN A 210 4.43 -12.15 8.79
N THR A 211 3.39 -11.90 8.00
CA THR A 211 1.98 -12.05 8.42
C THR A 211 1.29 -13.26 7.79
N ALA A 212 1.95 -13.92 6.83
CA ALA A 212 1.50 -15.18 6.26
C ALA A 212 1.31 -16.22 7.37
N ASN A 213 0.11 -16.78 7.47
CA ASN A 213 -0.29 -17.70 8.53
C ASN A 213 0.07 -17.19 9.93
N ILE A 214 -0.12 -15.89 10.21
CA ILE A 214 0.04 -15.35 11.57
C ILE A 214 -0.84 -16.10 12.57
N LEU A 215 -2.02 -16.57 12.15
CA LEU A 215 -2.78 -17.61 12.84
C LEU A 215 -2.48 -18.99 12.23
N SER A 216 -1.26 -19.46 12.43
CA SER A 216 -0.82 -20.81 12.10
C SER A 216 -1.48 -21.84 13.03
N ARG A 217 -1.34 -23.13 12.72
CA ARG A 217 -1.73 -24.22 13.63
C ARG A 217 -1.23 -24.02 15.07
N GLU A 218 0.02 -23.61 15.24
CA GLU A 218 0.62 -23.39 16.56
C GLU A 218 -0.09 -22.24 17.30
N ASN A 219 -0.30 -21.11 16.62
CA ASN A 219 -0.94 -19.94 17.23
C ASN A 219 -2.43 -20.16 17.47
N LEU A 220 -3.12 -20.87 16.57
CA LEU A 220 -4.51 -21.27 16.78
C LEU A 220 -4.66 -22.17 18.01
N ALA A 221 -3.71 -23.07 18.28
CA ALA A 221 -3.74 -23.92 19.47
C ALA A 221 -3.56 -23.15 20.80
N LYS A 222 -2.93 -21.96 20.75
CA LYS A 222 -2.78 -21.06 21.92
C LYS A 222 -4.05 -20.27 22.25
N THR A 223 -5.01 -20.23 21.34
CA THR A 223 -6.26 -19.48 21.54
C THR A 223 -7.14 -20.10 22.62
N LYS A 224 -8.02 -19.30 23.23
CA LYS A 224 -9.03 -19.81 24.16
C LYS A 224 -9.94 -20.83 23.48
N PRO A 225 -10.26 -21.96 24.14
CA PRO A 225 -11.34 -22.82 23.70
C PRO A 225 -12.65 -22.03 23.57
N GLY A 226 -13.32 -22.17 22.43
CA GLY A 226 -14.55 -21.47 22.09
C GLY A 226 -14.35 -20.10 21.41
N VAL A 227 -13.11 -19.74 21.03
CA VAL A 227 -12.81 -18.51 20.27
C VAL A 227 -13.55 -18.50 18.92
N ARG A 228 -13.84 -17.30 18.41
CA ARG A 228 -14.33 -17.08 17.04
C ARG A 228 -13.35 -16.25 16.22
N ILE A 229 -13.05 -16.68 15.00
CA ILE A 229 -12.03 -16.06 14.13
C ILE A 229 -12.69 -15.35 12.95
N ILE A 230 -12.35 -14.08 12.73
CA ILE A 230 -12.88 -13.24 11.66
C ILE A 230 -11.73 -12.81 10.75
N ASN A 231 -11.81 -13.15 9.47
CA ASN A 231 -10.85 -12.68 8.47
C ASN A 231 -11.56 -11.97 7.32
N CYS A 232 -11.53 -10.64 7.36
CA CYS A 232 -11.97 -9.77 6.27
C CYS A 232 -10.81 -8.93 5.71
N ALA A 233 -9.56 -9.37 5.93
CA ALA A 233 -8.37 -8.63 5.53
C ALA A 233 -7.74 -9.23 4.27
N ARG A 234 -7.01 -10.35 4.41
CA ARG A 234 -6.38 -11.05 3.29
C ARG A 234 -6.44 -12.56 3.47
N GLY A 235 -6.57 -13.27 2.35
CA GLY A 235 -6.37 -14.72 2.31
C GLY A 235 -4.95 -15.10 2.77
N GLY A 236 -4.80 -16.29 3.34
CA GLY A 236 -3.50 -16.80 3.78
C GLY A 236 -2.93 -16.16 5.06
N LEU A 237 -3.70 -15.32 5.78
CA LEU A 237 -3.33 -14.87 7.13
C LEU A 237 -3.64 -15.92 8.21
N VAL A 238 -4.50 -16.88 7.89
CA VAL A 238 -4.91 -17.98 8.75
C VAL A 238 -4.66 -19.28 8.01
N ASP A 239 -4.11 -20.28 8.71
CA ASP A 239 -4.00 -21.64 8.19
C ASP A 239 -5.41 -22.26 8.13
N GLU A 240 -6.01 -22.25 6.94
CA GLU A 240 -7.41 -22.64 6.71
C GLU A 240 -7.65 -24.13 6.99
N GLU A 241 -6.65 -25.00 6.77
CA GLU A 241 -6.72 -26.43 7.09
C GLU A 241 -6.67 -26.66 8.60
N ALA A 242 -5.73 -26.01 9.30
CA ALA A 242 -5.65 -26.11 10.75
C ALA A 242 -6.91 -25.54 11.44
N LEU A 243 -7.46 -24.44 10.91
CA LEU A 243 -8.71 -23.87 11.39
C LEU A 243 -9.88 -24.83 11.19
N ALA A 244 -9.99 -25.48 10.02
CA ALA A 244 -11.02 -26.47 9.74
C ALA A 244 -10.98 -27.66 10.72
N GLU A 245 -9.78 -28.16 11.05
CA GLU A 245 -9.62 -29.21 12.05
C GLU A 245 -10.04 -28.75 13.45
N LEU A 246 -9.67 -27.54 13.86
CA LEU A 246 -10.02 -26.99 15.18
C LEU A 246 -11.50 -26.62 15.32
N LEU A 247 -12.17 -26.30 14.23
CA LEU A 247 -13.63 -26.18 14.17
C LEU A 247 -14.30 -27.56 14.37
N LYS A 248 -13.78 -28.60 13.69
CA LYS A 248 -14.29 -29.98 13.82
C LYS A 248 -14.07 -30.54 15.23
N SER A 249 -12.96 -30.20 15.88
CA SER A 249 -12.67 -30.63 17.26
C SER A 249 -13.45 -29.84 18.32
N GLY A 250 -14.03 -28.70 17.96
CA GLY A 250 -14.76 -27.80 18.86
C GLY A 250 -13.87 -26.84 19.67
N HIS A 251 -12.56 -26.82 19.41
CA HIS A 251 -11.66 -25.82 20.02
C HIS A 251 -12.01 -24.40 19.53
N VAL A 252 -12.29 -24.24 18.24
CA VAL A 252 -12.82 -22.98 17.66
C VAL A 252 -14.34 -23.12 17.53
N ALA A 253 -15.10 -22.15 18.07
CA ALA A 253 -16.56 -22.21 18.08
C ALA A 253 -17.22 -21.72 16.77
N GLY A 254 -16.48 -21.02 15.92
CA GLY A 254 -16.96 -20.54 14.64
C GLY A 254 -15.95 -19.64 13.93
N ALA A 255 -16.15 -19.43 12.63
CA ALA A 255 -15.31 -18.54 11.84
C ALA A 255 -16.15 -17.70 10.85
N ALA A 256 -15.66 -16.51 10.50
CA ALA A 256 -16.28 -15.66 9.50
C ALA A 256 -15.23 -15.12 8.52
N PHE A 257 -15.27 -15.58 7.28
CA PHE A 257 -14.23 -15.31 6.27
C PHE A 257 -14.83 -14.62 5.05
N ASP A 258 -14.26 -13.48 4.67
CA ASP A 258 -14.58 -12.78 3.42
C ASP A 258 -13.52 -13.02 2.34
N VAL A 259 -12.35 -13.53 2.72
CA VAL A 259 -11.17 -13.67 1.86
C VAL A 259 -10.53 -15.03 2.07
N PHE A 260 -9.94 -15.59 1.02
CA PHE A 260 -9.41 -16.96 1.01
C PHE A 260 -8.00 -17.01 0.39
N ALA A 261 -7.19 -17.97 0.80
CA ALA A 261 -5.82 -18.13 0.29
C ALA A 261 -5.76 -18.26 -1.25
N GLU A 262 -6.76 -18.92 -1.85
CA GLU A 262 -6.95 -18.97 -3.29
C GLU A 262 -8.29 -18.34 -3.68
N GLU A 263 -8.25 -17.35 -4.58
CA GLU A 263 -9.44 -16.69 -5.11
C GLU A 263 -9.45 -16.69 -6.65
N PRO A 264 -10.60 -16.99 -7.30
CA PRO A 264 -11.91 -17.29 -6.71
C PRO A 264 -11.98 -18.64 -5.99
N ALA A 265 -12.41 -18.64 -4.72
CA ALA A 265 -12.52 -19.84 -3.90
C ALA A 265 -13.74 -20.68 -4.33
N LYS A 266 -13.51 -21.67 -5.20
CA LYS A 266 -14.55 -22.64 -5.60
C LYS A 266 -14.70 -23.78 -4.60
N GLU A 267 -13.60 -24.14 -3.97
CA GLU A 267 -13.49 -25.17 -2.94
C GLU A 267 -12.62 -24.61 -1.80
N ASN A 268 -12.94 -24.96 -0.57
CA ASN A 268 -12.18 -24.53 0.61
C ASN A 268 -12.49 -25.47 1.79
N PRO A 269 -11.51 -25.83 2.64
CA PRO A 269 -11.74 -26.71 3.80
C PRO A 269 -12.75 -26.15 4.82
N LEU A 270 -12.99 -24.83 4.82
CA LEU A 270 -13.96 -24.18 5.69
C LEU A 270 -15.41 -24.27 5.16
N PHE A 271 -15.61 -24.54 3.87
CA PHE A 271 -16.94 -24.57 3.27
C PHE A 271 -17.76 -25.76 3.77
N GLY A 272 -19.01 -25.48 4.15
CA GLY A 272 -19.94 -26.49 4.65
C GLY A 272 -19.74 -26.90 6.11
N LEU A 273 -18.72 -26.36 6.80
CA LEU A 273 -18.57 -26.59 8.23
C LEU A 273 -19.64 -25.85 9.05
N PRO A 274 -20.09 -26.41 10.19
CA PRO A 274 -21.08 -25.76 11.04
C PRO A 274 -20.52 -24.46 11.64
N ASN A 275 -21.37 -23.44 11.75
CA ASN A 275 -21.02 -22.10 12.26
C ASN A 275 -19.80 -21.44 11.59
N VAL A 276 -19.63 -21.68 10.29
CA VAL A 276 -18.72 -20.93 9.43
C VAL A 276 -19.54 -20.03 8.51
N VAL A 277 -19.24 -18.73 8.50
CA VAL A 277 -19.84 -17.74 7.62
C VAL A 277 -18.82 -17.35 6.55
N CYS A 278 -19.16 -17.52 5.28
CA CYS A 278 -18.29 -17.17 4.16
C CYS A 278 -18.97 -16.15 3.25
N THR A 279 -18.23 -15.14 2.81
CA THR A 279 -18.66 -14.19 1.78
C THR A 279 -17.59 -14.06 0.68
N PRO A 280 -17.98 -13.78 -0.58
CA PRO A 280 -17.05 -13.78 -1.71
C PRO A 280 -16.36 -12.41 -1.88
N HIS A 281 -15.50 -12.03 -0.93
CA HIS A 281 -14.68 -10.81 -0.96
C HIS A 281 -15.50 -9.52 -1.13
N LEU A 282 -16.49 -9.35 -0.25
CA LEU A 282 -17.45 -8.25 -0.24
C LEU A 282 -17.03 -7.05 0.63
N GLY A 283 -15.89 -7.09 1.32
CA GLY A 283 -15.46 -6.03 2.25
C GLY A 283 -15.38 -4.62 1.65
N ALA A 284 -15.35 -4.48 0.32
CA ALA A 284 -15.42 -3.19 -0.38
C ALA A 284 -16.65 -3.04 -1.31
N ALA A 285 -17.62 -3.95 -1.24
CA ALA A 285 -18.73 -4.06 -2.18
C ALA A 285 -19.96 -3.26 -1.72
N THR A 286 -19.79 -1.95 -1.48
CA THR A 286 -20.90 -1.01 -1.25
C THR A 286 -20.84 0.17 -2.20
N THR A 287 -21.98 0.81 -2.44
CA THR A 287 -22.10 2.01 -3.30
C THR A 287 -21.12 3.10 -2.89
N GLU A 288 -21.03 3.39 -1.58
CA GLU A 288 -20.17 4.43 -1.03
C GLU A 288 -18.68 4.11 -1.26
N ALA A 289 -18.28 2.86 -1.04
CA ALA A 289 -16.90 2.44 -1.29
C ALA A 289 -16.57 2.53 -2.78
N GLN A 290 -17.47 2.08 -3.66
CA GLN A 290 -17.27 2.14 -5.11
C GLN A 290 -17.11 3.57 -5.62
N GLU A 291 -17.88 4.51 -5.08
CA GLU A 291 -17.76 5.92 -5.41
C GLU A 291 -16.46 6.50 -4.86
N ASN A 292 -16.19 6.34 -3.56
CA ASN A 292 -15.02 6.94 -2.91
C ASN A 292 -13.69 6.44 -3.52
N VAL A 293 -13.57 5.14 -3.82
CA VAL A 293 -12.35 4.62 -4.47
C VAL A 293 -12.22 5.10 -5.92
N ALA A 294 -13.34 5.33 -6.61
CA ALA A 294 -13.33 5.85 -7.98
C ALA A 294 -12.93 7.33 -8.02
N LEU A 295 -13.47 8.15 -7.12
CA LEU A 295 -13.09 9.55 -6.96
C LEU A 295 -11.60 9.67 -6.63
N GLN A 296 -11.15 8.97 -5.59
CA GLN A 296 -9.78 9.04 -5.11
C GLN A 296 -8.77 8.61 -6.18
N VAL A 297 -9.02 7.51 -6.92
CA VAL A 297 -8.09 7.05 -7.95
C VAL A 297 -8.01 8.03 -9.11
N ALA A 298 -9.14 8.63 -9.51
CA ALA A 298 -9.18 9.54 -10.65
C ALA A 298 -8.48 10.86 -10.33
N GLU A 299 -8.70 11.42 -9.14
CA GLU A 299 -8.04 12.63 -8.67
C GLU A 299 -6.52 12.46 -8.59
N GLN A 300 -6.03 11.44 -7.87
CA GLN A 300 -4.59 11.26 -7.66
C GLN A 300 -3.84 10.91 -8.96
N MET A 301 -4.44 10.12 -9.85
CA MET A 301 -3.85 9.86 -11.17
C MET A 301 -3.82 11.15 -12.01
N SER A 302 -4.87 11.97 -11.94
CA SER A 302 -4.92 13.24 -12.66
C SER A 302 -3.87 14.22 -12.15
N ASP A 303 -3.71 14.35 -10.84
CA ASP A 303 -2.67 15.17 -10.21
C ASP A 303 -1.29 14.78 -10.73
N TYR A 304 -0.98 13.48 -10.75
CA TYR A 304 0.30 13.01 -11.27
C TYR A 304 0.48 13.29 -12.75
N LEU A 305 -0.50 12.93 -13.59
CA LEU A 305 -0.40 13.08 -15.04
C LEU A 305 -0.30 14.54 -15.51
N LEU A 306 -0.88 15.47 -14.76
CA LEU A 306 -0.92 16.90 -15.12
C LEU A 306 0.17 17.72 -14.44
N THR A 307 0.50 17.43 -13.18
CA THR A 307 1.38 18.27 -12.34
C THR A 307 2.61 17.53 -11.81
N GLY A 308 2.60 16.20 -11.85
CA GLY A 308 3.64 15.37 -11.24
C GLY A 308 3.50 15.17 -9.73
N ALA A 309 2.45 15.69 -9.07
CA ALA A 309 2.19 15.42 -7.67
C ALA A 309 1.82 13.93 -7.46
N VAL A 310 2.39 13.30 -6.44
CA VAL A 310 2.28 11.85 -6.22
C VAL A 310 1.70 11.61 -4.83
N THR A 311 0.51 11.01 -4.76
CA THR A 311 -0.09 10.58 -3.49
C THR A 311 -0.42 9.09 -3.53
N ASN A 312 -0.38 8.45 -2.36
CA ASN A 312 -0.69 7.02 -2.19
C ASN A 312 0.11 6.09 -3.13
N ALA A 313 1.34 6.48 -3.49
CA ALA A 313 2.23 5.64 -4.27
C ALA A 313 2.80 4.51 -3.39
N LEU A 314 2.84 3.31 -3.94
CA LEU A 314 3.31 2.11 -3.25
C LEU A 314 4.76 1.75 -3.57
N ASN A 315 5.29 2.29 -4.67
CA ASN A 315 6.62 1.98 -5.17
C ASN A 315 7.54 3.21 -5.31
N MET A 316 7.10 4.37 -4.82
CA MET A 316 7.94 5.54 -4.65
C MET A 316 7.43 6.42 -3.50
N PRO A 317 8.28 7.30 -2.94
CA PRO A 317 7.85 8.25 -1.92
C PRO A 317 6.74 9.17 -2.46
N SER A 318 5.68 9.34 -1.67
CA SER A 318 4.61 10.29 -1.99
C SER A 318 5.07 11.73 -1.73
N VAL A 319 4.69 12.66 -2.59
CA VAL A 319 4.97 14.09 -2.50
C VAL A 319 3.66 14.82 -2.78
N THR A 320 3.09 15.43 -1.74
CA THR A 320 1.86 16.24 -1.84
C THR A 320 2.06 17.47 -2.73
N ALA A 321 0.98 18.12 -3.16
CA ALA A 321 1.09 19.35 -3.96
C ALA A 321 1.81 20.48 -3.21
N GLU A 322 1.57 20.61 -1.90
CA GLU A 322 2.23 21.59 -1.02
C GLU A 322 3.72 21.29 -0.87
N GLU A 323 4.08 20.03 -0.61
CA GLU A 323 5.47 19.58 -0.58
C GLU A 323 6.13 19.78 -1.94
N ALA A 324 5.46 19.47 -3.05
CA ALA A 324 6.01 19.62 -4.40
C ALA A 324 6.35 21.08 -4.73
N ALA A 325 5.55 22.05 -4.25
CA ALA A 325 5.82 23.47 -4.43
C ALA A 325 7.11 23.91 -3.72
N VAL A 326 7.36 23.41 -2.51
CA VAL A 326 8.55 23.73 -1.72
C VAL A 326 9.77 22.92 -2.18
N MET A 327 9.57 21.63 -2.44
CA MET A 327 10.62 20.68 -2.79
C MET A 327 11.03 20.74 -4.25
N GLY A 328 10.23 21.30 -5.16
CA GLY A 328 10.51 21.33 -6.59
C GLY A 328 11.93 21.79 -6.95
N PRO A 329 12.41 22.93 -6.42
CA PRO A 329 13.80 23.37 -6.56
C PRO A 329 14.83 22.38 -6.02
N TRP A 330 14.58 21.76 -4.87
CA TRP A 330 15.47 20.80 -4.23
C TRP A 330 15.53 19.46 -4.96
N VAL A 331 14.40 18.99 -5.50
CA VAL A 331 14.32 17.82 -6.37
C VAL A 331 15.11 18.03 -7.65
N LYS A 332 15.00 19.22 -8.27
CA LYS A 332 15.83 19.60 -9.43
C LYS A 332 17.31 19.60 -9.06
N LEU A 333 17.67 20.26 -7.96
CA LEU A 333 19.05 20.29 -7.46
C LEU A 333 19.60 18.88 -7.25
N ALA A 334 18.87 18.01 -6.55
CA ALA A 334 19.24 16.62 -6.32
C ALA A 334 19.50 15.87 -7.64
N GLY A 335 18.62 16.03 -8.62
CA GLY A 335 18.77 15.46 -9.96
C GLY A 335 20.01 15.99 -10.69
N HIS A 336 20.30 17.30 -10.61
CA HIS A 336 21.49 17.89 -11.21
C HIS A 336 22.79 17.44 -10.54
N LEU A 337 22.81 17.37 -9.19
CA LEU A 337 23.95 16.83 -8.44
C LEU A 337 24.25 15.39 -8.88
N GLY A 338 23.20 14.57 -8.95
CA GLY A 338 23.28 13.20 -9.44
C GLY A 338 23.77 13.11 -10.88
N ALA A 339 23.17 13.88 -11.79
CA ALA A 339 23.54 13.89 -13.21
C ALA A 339 24.99 14.33 -13.43
N PHE A 340 25.45 15.33 -12.68
CA PHE A 340 26.82 15.82 -12.79
C PHE A 340 27.83 14.79 -12.29
N ILE A 341 27.62 14.24 -11.08
CA ILE A 341 28.56 13.24 -10.53
C ILE A 341 28.51 11.92 -11.31
N GLY A 342 27.35 11.53 -11.84
CA GLY A 342 27.19 10.37 -12.72
C GLY A 342 27.94 10.53 -14.04
N GLN A 343 27.85 11.69 -14.69
CA GLN A 343 28.62 11.99 -15.92
C GLN A 343 30.14 11.97 -15.69
N MET A 344 30.58 12.28 -14.47
CA MET A 344 31.99 12.24 -14.10
C MET A 344 32.47 10.86 -13.62
N THR A 345 31.61 9.83 -13.62
CA THR A 345 31.91 8.50 -13.08
C THR A 345 31.73 7.44 -14.17
N ASP A 346 32.84 6.97 -14.73
CA ASP A 346 32.85 5.89 -15.71
C ASP A 346 33.03 4.50 -15.07
N GLU A 347 33.44 4.47 -13.79
CA GLU A 347 33.69 3.22 -13.05
C GLU A 347 32.43 2.65 -12.40
N PRO A 348 32.39 1.33 -12.13
CA PRO A 348 31.35 0.73 -11.30
C PRO A 348 31.26 1.42 -9.93
N ILE A 349 30.06 1.89 -9.61
CA ILE A 349 29.76 2.53 -8.33
C ILE A 349 29.57 1.45 -7.27
N LYS A 350 30.22 1.61 -6.12
CA LYS A 350 30.02 0.77 -4.94
C LYS A 350 29.00 1.38 -3.99
N ALA A 351 29.10 2.68 -3.77
CA ALA A 351 28.22 3.38 -2.84
C ALA A 351 27.88 4.80 -3.29
N ILE A 352 26.69 5.25 -2.91
CA ILE A 352 26.20 6.62 -3.03
C ILE A 352 25.84 7.08 -1.62
N ASN A 353 26.57 8.06 -1.10
CA ASN A 353 26.31 8.64 0.22
C ASN A 353 25.72 10.04 0.03
N ILE A 354 24.55 10.28 0.60
CA ILE A 354 23.81 11.53 0.45
C ILE A 354 23.68 12.20 1.82
N LEU A 355 24.23 13.39 1.95
CA LEU A 355 24.13 14.23 3.14
C LEU A 355 23.12 15.35 2.88
N TYR A 356 22.14 15.46 3.78
CA TYR A 356 21.21 16.57 3.87
C TYR A 356 21.53 17.38 5.13
N ASP A 357 21.83 18.67 4.95
CA ASP A 357 22.21 19.59 6.02
C ASP A 357 21.19 20.73 6.12
N GLY A 358 20.80 21.09 7.34
CA GLY A 358 19.94 22.24 7.60
C GLY A 358 18.50 22.00 7.13
N THR A 359 17.87 23.00 6.54
CA THR A 359 16.44 22.98 6.17
C THR A 359 16.03 21.81 5.26
N VAL A 360 16.93 21.28 4.43
CA VAL A 360 16.63 20.15 3.54
C VAL A 360 16.60 18.80 4.28
N SER A 361 17.20 18.71 5.47
CA SER A 361 17.28 17.44 6.24
C SER A 361 15.97 17.04 6.89
N THR A 362 15.01 17.97 7.00
CA THR A 362 13.65 17.73 7.52
C THR A 362 12.60 17.60 6.41
N MET A 363 13.00 17.75 5.14
CA MET A 363 12.12 17.52 3.99
C MET A 363 11.94 16.01 3.74
N ASN A 364 11.14 15.65 2.74
CA ASN A 364 11.02 14.27 2.27
C ASN A 364 12.32 13.82 1.57
N THR A 365 13.29 13.37 2.36
CA THR A 365 14.62 12.97 1.90
C THR A 365 14.59 11.72 1.02
N ASP A 366 13.56 10.88 1.14
CA ASP A 366 13.40 9.71 0.28
C ASP A 366 13.11 10.11 -1.18
N ALA A 367 12.27 11.12 -1.39
CA ALA A 367 12.01 11.66 -2.74
C ALA A 367 13.29 12.29 -3.33
N LEU A 368 14.06 13.01 -2.52
CA LEU A 368 15.34 13.59 -2.93
C LEU A 368 16.38 12.51 -3.26
N ASN A 369 16.44 11.43 -2.48
CA ASN A 369 17.29 10.26 -2.74
C ASN A 369 16.98 9.65 -4.11
N CYS A 370 15.69 9.46 -4.42
CA CYS A 370 15.25 8.94 -5.71
C CYS A 370 15.71 9.85 -6.86
N SER A 371 15.65 11.18 -6.68
CA SER A 371 16.13 12.15 -7.68
C SER A 371 17.65 12.11 -7.88
N VAL A 372 18.43 12.06 -6.80
CA VAL A 372 19.90 11.90 -6.86
C VAL A 372 20.27 10.63 -7.63
N VAL A 373 19.72 9.49 -7.22
CA VAL A 373 20.05 8.19 -7.79
C VAL A 373 19.63 8.10 -9.26
N ALA A 374 18.46 8.64 -9.62
CA ALA A 374 18.03 8.76 -11.01
C ALA A 374 19.02 9.59 -11.83
N GLY A 375 19.44 10.75 -11.33
CA GLY A 375 20.46 11.58 -11.98
C GLY A 375 21.75 10.81 -12.24
N ILE A 376 22.25 10.08 -11.24
CA ILE A 376 23.50 9.30 -11.36
C ILE A 376 23.39 8.21 -12.42
N ILE A 377 22.31 7.42 -12.37
CA ILE A 377 22.17 6.22 -13.22
C ILE A 377 21.82 6.60 -14.67
N LYS A 378 21.15 7.73 -14.89
CA LYS A 378 20.68 8.16 -16.22
C LYS A 378 21.78 8.22 -17.28
N ARG A 379 23.04 8.45 -16.88
CA ARG A 379 24.18 8.40 -17.80
C ARG A 379 24.40 7.00 -18.38
N ALA A 380 24.29 5.97 -17.56
CA ALA A 380 24.51 4.57 -17.95
C ALA A 380 23.24 3.90 -18.49
N ASN A 381 22.06 4.37 -18.06
CA ASN A 381 20.77 3.87 -18.50
C ASN A 381 19.81 5.08 -18.70
N PRO A 382 19.68 5.61 -19.94
CA PRO A 382 18.88 6.81 -20.21
C PRO A 382 17.39 6.69 -19.83
N ASP A 383 16.87 5.47 -19.76
CA ASP A 383 15.45 5.18 -19.54
C ASP A 383 15.06 5.15 -18.05
N VAL A 384 16.02 5.31 -17.12
CA VAL A 384 15.69 5.35 -15.70
C VAL A 384 14.97 6.64 -15.29
N ASN A 385 14.06 6.50 -14.34
CA ASN A 385 13.39 7.61 -13.68
C ASN A 385 13.46 7.46 -12.15
N MET A 386 12.75 8.33 -11.41
CA MET A 386 12.78 8.32 -9.94
C MET A 386 12.21 7.03 -9.32
N VAL A 387 11.43 6.25 -10.07
CA VAL A 387 10.86 4.97 -9.61
C VAL A 387 11.84 3.82 -9.89
N SER A 388 12.37 3.74 -11.10
CA SER A 388 13.23 2.62 -11.51
C SER A 388 14.67 2.75 -11.01
N ALA A 389 15.17 3.97 -10.80
CA ALA A 389 16.57 4.18 -10.46
C ALA A 389 17.00 3.53 -9.12
N PRO A 390 16.25 3.65 -8.00
CA PRO A 390 16.61 2.94 -6.76
C PRO A 390 16.63 1.42 -6.92
N VAL A 391 15.73 0.85 -7.74
CA VAL A 391 15.69 -0.59 -8.02
C VAL A 391 16.93 -1.02 -8.80
N VAL A 392 17.23 -0.32 -9.90
CA VAL A 392 18.41 -0.57 -10.73
C VAL A 392 19.71 -0.42 -9.92
N ALA A 393 19.77 0.54 -8.98
CA ALA A 393 20.91 0.71 -8.11
C ALA A 393 21.17 -0.54 -7.24
N ARG A 394 20.11 -1.06 -6.60
CA ARG A 394 20.19 -2.23 -5.72
C ARG A 394 20.54 -3.50 -6.50
N GLU A 395 19.97 -3.70 -7.69
CA GLU A 395 20.32 -4.85 -8.56
C GLU A 395 21.80 -4.84 -8.98
N LYS A 396 22.39 -3.65 -9.11
CA LYS A 396 23.83 -3.48 -9.35
C LYS A 396 24.69 -3.58 -8.09
N GLY A 397 24.10 -3.88 -6.93
CA GLY A 397 24.79 -3.98 -5.65
C GLY A 397 25.27 -2.64 -5.07
N ILE A 398 24.72 -1.52 -5.54
CA ILE A 398 25.10 -0.18 -5.08
C ILE A 398 24.51 0.07 -3.68
N GLN A 399 25.37 0.33 -2.71
CA GLN A 399 24.96 0.72 -1.35
C GLN A 399 24.54 2.20 -1.34
N ILE A 400 23.33 2.51 -0.88
CA ILE A 400 22.86 3.90 -0.77
C ILE A 400 22.74 4.23 0.71
N SER A 401 23.40 5.30 1.15
CA SER A 401 23.31 5.79 2.53
C SER A 401 22.83 7.24 2.55
N THR A 402 22.10 7.58 3.62
CA THR A 402 21.55 8.91 3.84
C THR A 402 21.90 9.39 5.25
N THR A 403 22.41 10.62 5.33
CA THR A 403 22.72 11.29 6.59
C THR A 403 21.93 12.59 6.66
N ASN A 404 21.16 12.77 7.73
CA ASN A 404 20.45 14.01 8.03
C ASN A 404 21.14 14.69 9.22
N GLN A 405 21.43 15.98 9.12
CA GLN A 405 22.01 16.75 10.22
C GLN A 405 21.45 18.16 10.32
N ASP A 406 21.55 18.73 11.52
CA ASP A 406 21.22 20.13 11.78
C ASP A 406 22.11 21.07 10.96
N LYS A 407 21.65 22.31 10.77
CA LYS A 407 22.34 23.32 9.96
C LYS A 407 23.79 23.45 10.39
N SER A 408 24.70 23.27 9.43
CA SER A 408 26.12 23.56 9.59
C SER A 408 26.61 24.50 8.48
N GLY A 409 27.62 25.31 8.80
CA GLY A 409 28.18 26.26 7.86
C GLY A 409 27.26 27.45 7.55
N VAL A 410 27.37 27.99 6.33
CA VAL A 410 26.80 29.30 5.94
C VAL A 410 25.46 29.22 5.21
N PHE A 411 25.09 28.05 4.69
CA PHE A 411 23.86 27.87 3.91
C PHE A 411 22.70 27.45 4.82
N ASP A 412 21.48 27.89 4.53
CA ASP A 412 20.29 27.46 5.28
C ASP A 412 19.97 25.97 5.09
N GLY A 413 20.40 25.40 3.96
CA GLY A 413 20.52 23.96 3.80
C GLY A 413 21.31 23.62 2.54
N TYR A 414 21.86 22.42 2.47
CA TYR A 414 22.51 21.93 1.25
C TYR A 414 22.43 20.42 1.14
N ILE A 415 22.56 19.92 -0.08
CA ILE A 415 22.68 18.50 -0.39
C ILE A 415 24.12 18.25 -0.81
N LYS A 416 24.78 17.26 -0.22
CA LYS A 416 26.08 16.76 -0.67
C LYS A 416 25.96 15.30 -1.08
N VAL A 417 26.38 15.01 -2.30
CA VAL A 417 26.39 13.66 -2.87
C VAL A 417 27.82 13.21 -3.02
N THR A 418 28.13 12.05 -2.46
CA THR A 418 29.43 11.39 -2.58
C THR A 418 29.26 10.05 -3.28
N VAL A 419 30.01 9.82 -4.35
CA VAL A 419 30.06 8.55 -5.07
C VAL A 419 31.38 7.85 -4.77
N VAL A 420 31.29 6.59 -4.36
CA VAL A 420 32.44 5.73 -4.02
C VAL A 420 32.57 4.64 -5.08
N THR A 421 33.78 4.44 -5.57
CA THR A 421 34.18 3.38 -6.52
C THR A 421 35.40 2.65 -5.97
N ASP A 422 35.85 1.59 -6.64
CA ASP A 422 37.14 0.93 -6.29
C ASP A 422 38.35 1.86 -6.38
N LYS A 423 38.31 2.84 -7.28
CA LYS A 423 39.49 3.66 -7.61
C LYS A 423 39.52 4.99 -6.87
N ARG A 424 38.34 5.52 -6.50
CA ARG A 424 38.19 6.89 -6.03
C ARG A 424 36.87 7.14 -5.33
N GLU A 425 36.89 8.20 -4.53
CA GLU A 425 35.72 8.87 -3.98
C GLU A 425 35.63 10.27 -4.57
N ARG A 426 34.42 10.70 -4.94
CA ARG A 426 34.15 12.06 -5.44
C ARG A 426 32.92 12.60 -4.75
N SER A 427 32.91 13.91 -4.50
CA SER A 427 31.76 14.58 -3.94
C SER A 427 31.39 15.84 -4.72
N ILE A 428 30.10 16.15 -4.70
CA ILE A 428 29.53 17.41 -5.16
C ILE A 428 28.51 17.88 -4.13
N ALA A 429 28.42 19.17 -3.88
CA ALA A 429 27.38 19.76 -3.06
C ALA A 429 26.70 20.92 -3.77
N GLY A 430 25.43 21.14 -3.43
CA GLY A 430 24.65 22.25 -3.93
C GLY A 430 23.55 22.66 -2.98
N THR A 431 22.98 23.83 -3.24
CA THR A 431 21.94 24.46 -2.42
C THR A 431 20.91 25.15 -3.32
N VAL A 432 19.79 25.56 -2.74
CA VAL A 432 18.76 26.38 -3.40
C VAL A 432 18.72 27.72 -2.68
N PHE A 433 18.91 28.81 -3.42
CA PHE A 433 18.84 30.16 -2.86
C PHE A 433 17.38 30.65 -2.74
N SER A 434 17.18 31.81 -2.12
CA SER A 434 15.84 32.40 -1.91
C SER A 434 15.10 32.73 -3.21
N ASP A 435 15.80 32.80 -4.33
CA ASP A 435 15.24 32.93 -5.68
C ASP A 435 14.71 31.60 -6.25
N GLY A 436 14.81 30.50 -5.50
CA GLY A 436 14.38 29.17 -5.89
C GLY A 436 15.29 28.50 -6.91
N LYS A 437 16.48 29.06 -7.18
CA LYS A 437 17.39 28.53 -8.20
C LYS A 437 18.45 27.60 -7.60
N PRO A 438 18.63 26.40 -8.18
CA PRO A 438 19.71 25.49 -7.80
C PRO A 438 21.11 26.04 -8.10
N ARG A 439 22.06 25.84 -7.18
CA ARG A 439 23.48 26.20 -7.35
C ARG A 439 24.40 25.08 -6.90
N PHE A 440 25.49 24.87 -7.62
CA PHE A 440 26.62 24.09 -7.11
C PHE A 440 27.47 24.97 -6.20
N ILE A 441 27.80 24.44 -5.02
CA ILE A 441 28.58 25.14 -4.00
C ILE A 441 29.94 24.46 -3.72
N GLN A 442 30.08 23.19 -4.09
CA GLN A 442 31.33 22.46 -3.89
C GLN A 442 31.50 21.34 -4.91
N ILE A 443 32.70 21.19 -5.47
CA ILE A 443 33.09 20.05 -6.32
C ILE A 443 34.43 19.51 -5.82
N LYS A 444 34.50 18.23 -5.45
CA LYS A 444 35.71 17.58 -4.89
C LYS A 444 36.34 18.36 -3.72
N GLY A 445 35.50 18.94 -2.86
CA GLY A 445 35.95 19.76 -1.73
C GLY A 445 36.37 21.19 -2.08
N ILE A 446 36.37 21.58 -3.36
CA ILE A 446 36.67 22.95 -3.81
C ILE A 446 35.37 23.75 -3.81
N ASN A 447 35.34 24.84 -3.04
CA ASN A 447 34.17 25.73 -2.97
C ASN A 447 34.01 26.54 -4.26
N ILE A 448 32.77 26.63 -4.71
CA ILE A 448 32.37 27.37 -5.91
C ILE A 448 31.03 28.07 -5.65
N ASP A 449 30.62 28.97 -6.53
CA ASP A 449 29.26 29.50 -6.60
C ASP A 449 28.88 29.52 -8.08
N ALA A 450 28.12 28.52 -8.51
CA ALA A 450 27.71 28.36 -9.90
C ALA A 450 26.22 28.06 -9.98
N GLU A 451 25.45 28.96 -10.58
CA GLU A 451 24.07 28.71 -10.97
C GLU A 451 24.02 27.54 -11.96
N ILE A 452 23.12 26.59 -11.71
CA ILE A 452 22.94 25.45 -12.60
C ILE A 452 22.12 25.93 -13.80
N GLY A 453 22.73 25.90 -14.99
CA GLY A 453 22.09 26.32 -16.25
C GLY A 453 20.83 25.50 -16.56
N ALA A 454 19.88 26.16 -17.25
CA ALA A 454 18.60 25.58 -17.65
C ALA A 454 18.73 24.42 -18.65
#